data_AF-A0A532TF95-F1
#
_entry.id   AF-A0A532TF95-F1
#
_cell.length_a   1.000
_cell.length_b   1.000
_cell.length_c   1.000
_cell.angle_alpha   90.00
_cell.angle_beta   90.00
_cell.angle_gamma   90.00
#
_symmetry.space_group_name_H-M   'P 1'
#
loop_
_entity.id
_entity.type
_entity.pdbx_description
1 polymer ?
#
loop_
_entity_poly.entity_id
_entity_poly.type
_entity_poly.pdbx_seq_one_letter_code
_entity_poly.pdbx_strand_id
1 'polypeptide(L)'
;MSKDVGLVNHSCGSVLERYWLSSSGVAIVVEDDTPLMYSFNTSTMCFKADPTDSMYVNSDLPPKLSYAICTGQNMKDIHLYMMNKYLAKPEALPDERMIRQPIWSTWAKFKMFIDQNKTIEFATEIANHGFSGSQIEIDDKYTTTYGDFIFDPEMGPHARGVGYLNEEMVFLRNIMTL
;
A
#
# COMPACT_ATOMS: atom_id res chain seq x y z
N MET A 1 18.78 -4.59 -5.69
CA MET A 1 18.96 -3.99 -4.35
C MET A 1 18.01 -2.81 -4.26
N SER A 2 17.16 -2.76 -3.24
CA SER A 2 16.29 -1.60 -3.02
C SER A 2 17.17 -0.37 -2.81
N LYS A 3 16.93 0.71 -3.54
CA LYS A 3 17.54 2.02 -3.28
C LYS A 3 16.70 2.72 -2.22
N ASP A 4 16.64 2.15 -1.03
CA ASP A 4 16.03 2.81 0.12
C ASP A 4 16.84 4.06 0.48
N VAL A 5 16.22 5.01 1.19
CA VAL A 5 16.77 6.32 1.58
C VAL A 5 18.28 6.27 1.76
N GLY A 6 19.02 7.03 0.94
CA GLY A 6 20.47 7.04 1.00
C GLY A 6 20.96 7.71 2.28
N LEU A 7 21.25 6.88 3.29
CA LEU A 7 21.76 7.31 4.59
C LEU A 7 23.28 7.52 4.60
N VAL A 8 23.99 7.09 3.55
CA VAL A 8 25.46 7.12 3.48
C VAL A 8 25.91 7.67 2.13
N ASN A 9 26.84 8.64 2.15
CA ASN A 9 27.48 9.30 0.99
C ASN A 9 26.62 10.26 0.14
N HIS A 10 25.59 10.91 0.71
CA HIS A 10 24.76 11.89 -0.01
C HIS A 10 24.07 11.33 -1.28
N SER A 11 23.95 10.01 -1.42
CA SER A 11 23.15 9.42 -2.47
C SER A 11 21.67 9.66 -2.16
N CYS A 12 20.90 10.09 -3.16
CA CYS A 12 19.46 10.20 -2.98
C CYS A 12 18.81 8.81 -3.15
N GLY A 13 17.79 8.51 -2.34
CA GLY A 13 17.06 7.24 -2.39
C GLY A 13 15.57 7.43 -2.71
N SER A 14 14.87 6.31 -2.87
CA SER A 14 13.42 6.25 -3.04
C SER A 14 12.69 6.71 -1.77
N VAL A 15 11.45 7.15 -1.95
CA VAL A 15 10.62 7.76 -0.90
C VAL A 15 9.37 6.90 -0.70
N LEU A 16 9.08 6.54 0.54
CA LEU A 16 7.83 5.85 0.91
C LEU A 16 6.64 6.81 0.83
N GLU A 17 6.80 8.03 1.35
CA GLU A 17 5.75 9.04 1.44
C GLU A 17 6.29 10.43 1.07
N ARG A 18 5.56 11.16 0.22
CA ARG A 18 5.97 12.48 -0.31
C ARG A 18 5.64 13.64 0.62
N TYR A 19 5.57 13.38 1.93
CA TYR A 19 5.16 14.33 2.96
C TYR A 19 6.15 14.38 4.12
N TRP A 20 6.63 15.58 4.46
CA TRP A 20 7.52 15.85 5.58
C TRP A 20 6.89 16.86 6.54
N LEU A 21 7.14 16.66 7.83
CA LEU A 21 6.62 17.49 8.91
C LEU A 21 7.70 17.73 9.96
N SER A 22 7.84 18.99 10.40
CA SER A 22 8.78 19.42 11.42
C SER A 22 8.05 19.88 12.70
N SER A 23 8.69 19.66 13.85
CA SER A 23 8.25 20.21 15.15
C SER A 23 8.24 21.74 15.19
N SER A 24 9.01 22.40 14.33
CA SER A 24 9.00 23.86 14.15
C SER A 24 7.78 24.40 13.38
N GLY A 25 6.82 23.54 13.02
CA GLY A 25 5.61 23.95 12.30
C GLY A 25 5.85 24.13 10.80
N VAL A 26 6.83 23.45 10.21
CA VAL A 26 7.07 23.44 8.76
C VAL A 26 6.62 22.11 8.19
N ALA A 27 5.89 22.14 7.07
CA ALA A 27 5.51 20.94 6.33
C ALA A 27 5.85 21.10 4.84
N ILE A 28 6.26 19.99 4.21
CA ILE A 28 6.60 19.92 2.80
C ILE A 28 5.82 18.77 2.18
N VAL A 29 5.20 19.00 1.02
CA VAL A 29 4.62 17.95 0.19
C VAL A 29 5.15 18.09 -1.24
N VAL A 30 5.46 16.97 -1.88
CA VAL A 30 5.91 16.91 -3.28
C VAL A 30 4.81 16.24 -4.11
N GLU A 31 4.52 16.76 -5.30
CA GLU A 31 3.48 16.20 -6.19
C GLU A 31 3.83 14.76 -6.62
N ASP A 32 2.80 13.92 -6.82
CA ASP A 32 2.94 12.49 -7.10
C ASP A 32 3.65 12.19 -8.42
N ASP A 33 3.51 13.09 -9.40
CA ASP A 33 4.13 13.00 -10.72
C ASP A 33 5.63 13.34 -10.74
N THR A 34 6.18 13.83 -9.64
CA THR A 34 7.59 14.18 -9.55
C THR A 34 8.44 12.89 -9.48
N PRO A 35 9.48 12.71 -10.32
CA PRO A 35 10.43 11.60 -10.19
C PRO A 35 11.38 11.87 -9.02
N LEU A 36 10.84 11.81 -7.80
CA LEU A 36 11.48 12.33 -6.60
C LEU A 36 12.58 11.39 -6.10
N MET A 37 13.75 11.96 -5.87
CA MET A 37 14.76 11.41 -4.98
C MET A 37 14.96 12.34 -3.80
N TYR A 38 15.28 11.75 -2.64
CA TYR A 38 15.46 12.49 -1.39
C TYR A 38 16.73 12.06 -0.66
N SER A 39 17.36 13.02 0.02
CA SER A 39 18.39 12.77 1.04
C SER A 39 18.29 13.82 2.15
N PHE A 40 18.77 13.47 3.35
CA PHE A 40 18.90 14.41 4.45
C PHE A 40 20.12 14.10 5.29
N ASN A 41 20.60 15.12 5.99
CA ASN A 41 21.60 14.99 7.04
C ASN A 41 21.17 15.84 8.24
N THR A 42 22.10 16.11 9.15
CA THR A 42 21.86 16.88 10.38
C THR A 42 21.44 18.33 10.16
N SER A 43 21.69 18.91 8.97
CA SER A 43 21.45 20.33 8.70
C SER A 43 20.70 20.61 7.41
N THR A 44 20.66 19.68 6.45
CA THR A 44 20.07 19.90 5.13
C THR A 44 19.19 18.74 4.68
N MET A 45 18.07 19.08 4.03
CA MET A 45 17.24 18.16 3.23
C MET A 45 17.36 18.55 1.76
N CYS A 46 17.59 17.56 0.90
CA CYS A 46 17.75 17.74 -0.54
C CYS A 46 16.68 16.95 -1.29
N PHE A 47 15.97 17.64 -2.17
CA PHE A 47 15.00 17.05 -3.10
C PHE A 47 15.51 17.19 -4.52
N LYS A 48 15.45 16.11 -5.29
CA LYS A 48 15.87 16.08 -6.69
C LYS A 48 14.78 15.42 -7.54
N ALA A 49 14.42 16.02 -8.66
CA ALA A 49 13.66 15.35 -9.70
C ALA A 49 14.67 14.65 -10.63
N ASP A 50 14.73 13.31 -10.57
CA ASP A 50 15.64 12.49 -11.36
C ASP A 50 14.88 11.36 -12.08
N PRO A 51 14.61 11.52 -13.39
CA PRO A 51 13.86 10.55 -14.17
C PRO A 51 14.75 9.38 -14.62
N THR A 52 16.06 9.41 -14.33
CA THR A 52 17.01 8.37 -14.76
C THR A 52 17.01 7.16 -13.83
N ASP A 53 16.31 7.23 -12.69
CA ASP A 53 16.16 6.08 -11.80
C ASP A 53 15.19 5.06 -12.41
N SER A 54 15.57 3.78 -12.36
CA SER A 54 14.78 2.64 -12.81
C SER A 54 13.36 2.55 -12.21
N MET A 55 13.10 3.20 -11.07
CA MET A 55 11.77 3.26 -10.48
C MET A 55 10.80 4.19 -11.23
N TYR A 56 11.30 5.12 -12.03
CA TYR A 56 10.51 6.04 -12.84
C TYR A 56 10.59 5.61 -14.31
N VAL A 57 9.64 4.77 -14.72
CA VAL A 57 9.58 4.25 -16.09
C VAL A 57 8.96 5.31 -17.01
N ASN A 58 9.69 5.70 -18.07
CA ASN A 58 9.18 6.46 -19.22
C ASN A 58 8.55 7.83 -18.91
N SER A 59 9.30 8.76 -18.30
CA SER A 59 8.93 10.18 -18.41
C SER A 59 9.69 10.81 -19.59
N ASP A 60 9.09 10.84 -20.79
CA ASP A 60 9.55 11.69 -21.91
C ASP A 60 9.44 13.19 -21.56
N LEU A 61 8.84 13.51 -20.41
CA LEU A 61 8.73 14.84 -19.85
C LEU A 61 10.04 15.28 -19.18
N PRO A 62 10.42 16.56 -19.31
CA PRO A 62 11.54 17.11 -18.57
C PRO A 62 11.29 16.99 -17.06
N PRO A 63 12.31 16.67 -16.26
CA PRO A 63 12.13 16.52 -14.83
C PRO A 63 11.68 17.84 -14.20
N LYS A 64 10.51 17.81 -13.57
CA LYS A 64 9.93 18.93 -12.82
C LYS A 64 9.90 18.55 -11.35
N LEU A 65 10.50 19.39 -10.50
CA LEU A 65 10.37 19.28 -9.05
C LEU A 65 9.23 20.20 -8.60
N SER A 66 8.06 19.62 -8.32
CA SER A 66 6.86 20.37 -7.92
C SER A 66 6.54 20.07 -6.46
N TYR A 67 6.56 21.10 -5.61
CA TYR A 67 6.40 20.96 -4.17
C TYR A 67 5.75 22.19 -3.54
N ALA A 68 5.11 21.98 -2.39
CA ALA A 68 4.60 23.05 -1.55
C ALA A 68 5.26 23.00 -0.17
N ILE A 69 5.68 24.17 0.32
CA ILE A 69 6.14 24.37 1.69
C ILE A 69 5.09 25.23 2.40
N CYS A 70 4.58 24.74 3.52
CA CYS A 70 3.66 25.48 4.36
C CYS A 70 4.24 25.60 5.77
N THR A 71 4.04 26.76 6.39
CA THR A 71 4.43 27.01 7.77
C THR A 71 3.21 27.30 8.63
N GLY A 72 3.26 26.92 9.89
CA GLY A 72 2.19 27.12 10.87
C GLY A 72 2.75 27.36 12.26
N GLN A 73 1.88 27.72 13.20
CA GLN A 73 2.26 28.07 14.57
C GLN A 73 2.81 26.87 15.36
N ASN A 74 2.31 25.67 15.05
CA ASN A 74 2.75 24.43 15.67
C ASN A 74 2.52 23.26 14.70
N MET A 75 3.15 22.13 15.04
CA MET A 75 3.11 20.91 14.23
C MET A 75 1.70 20.37 13.99
N LYS A 76 0.80 20.49 14.98
CA LYS A 76 -0.57 19.96 14.87
C LYS A 76 -1.37 20.73 13.85
N ASP A 77 -1.36 22.06 13.94
CA ASP A 77 -2.17 22.91 13.07
C ASP A 77 -1.71 22.82 11.61
N ILE A 78 -0.39 22.83 11.38
CA ILE A 78 0.14 22.68 10.02
C ILE A 78 -0.15 21.29 9.45
N HIS A 79 -0.04 20.24 10.26
CA HIS A 79 -0.36 18.89 9.81
C HIS A 79 -1.84 18.77 9.43
N LEU A 80 -2.76 19.23 10.27
CA LEU A 80 -4.19 19.19 9.97
C LEU A 80 -4.54 19.98 8.70
N TYR A 81 -3.92 21.15 8.51
CA TYR A 81 -4.08 21.93 7.28
C TYR A 81 -3.58 21.16 6.04
N MET A 82 -2.37 20.60 6.10
CA MET A 82 -1.78 19.86 4.99
C MET A 82 -2.58 18.60 4.65
N MET A 83 -2.99 17.83 5.65
CA MET A 83 -3.84 16.64 5.48
C MET A 83 -5.15 16.99 4.78
N ASN A 84 -5.78 18.10 5.15
CA ASN A 84 -7.05 18.51 4.53
C ASN A 84 -6.86 19.05 3.10
N LYS A 85 -5.69 19.61 2.79
CA LYS A 85 -5.45 20.29 1.51
C LYS A 85 -4.87 19.36 0.43
N TYR A 86 -3.99 18.45 0.81
CA TYR A 86 -3.18 17.67 -0.13
C TYR A 86 -3.44 16.16 -0.08
N LEU A 87 -4.03 15.64 1.00
CA LEU A 87 -4.19 14.20 1.17
C LEU A 87 -5.66 13.82 1.15
N ALA A 88 -6.02 12.91 0.24
CA ALA A 88 -7.36 12.34 0.20
C ALA A 88 -7.60 11.55 1.49
N LYS A 89 -8.72 11.82 2.16
CA LYS A 89 -9.16 11.01 3.29
C LYS A 89 -10.02 9.86 2.78
N PRO A 90 -9.93 8.67 3.39
CA PRO A 90 -10.90 7.62 3.15
C PRO A 90 -12.32 8.15 3.35
N GLU A 91 -13.23 7.82 2.42
CA GLU A 91 -14.63 8.24 2.49
C GLU A 91 -15.41 7.51 3.59
N ALA A 92 -14.95 6.31 3.94
CA ALA A 92 -15.56 5.46 4.93
C ALA A 92 -14.51 4.66 5.72
N LEU A 93 -14.93 4.16 6.87
CA LEU A 93 -14.15 3.17 7.60
C LEU A 93 -14.22 1.82 6.86
N PRO A 94 -13.13 1.03 6.86
CA PRO A 94 -13.23 -0.37 6.45
C PRO A 94 -14.17 -1.11 7.42
N ASP A 95 -14.65 -2.28 6.99
CA ASP A 95 -15.42 -3.17 7.86
C ASP A 95 -14.65 -3.43 9.16
N GLU A 96 -15.26 -3.17 10.32
CA GLU A 96 -14.57 -3.29 11.61
C GLU A 96 -14.05 -4.71 11.87
N ARG A 97 -14.64 -5.74 11.25
CA ARG A 97 -14.14 -7.12 11.31
C ARG A 97 -12.68 -7.22 10.86
N MET A 98 -12.27 -6.42 9.88
CA MET A 98 -10.91 -6.40 9.36
C MET A 98 -9.86 -5.96 10.38
N ILE A 99 -10.26 -5.15 11.35
CA ILE A 99 -9.37 -4.58 12.37
C ILE A 99 -9.50 -5.38 13.67
N ARG A 100 -10.71 -5.81 14.00
CA ARG A 100 -11.03 -6.42 15.30
C ARG A 100 -10.86 -7.93 15.33
N GLN A 101 -10.92 -8.61 14.18
CA GLN A 101 -10.88 -10.06 14.10
C GLN A 101 -9.57 -10.55 13.48
N PRO A 102 -9.18 -11.82 13.72
CA PRO A 102 -7.96 -12.39 13.16
C PRO A 102 -7.92 -12.35 11.62
N ILE A 103 -6.73 -12.35 11.04
CA ILE A 103 -6.53 -12.53 9.59
C ILE A 103 -6.12 -13.99 9.38
N TRP A 104 -6.82 -14.69 8.47
CA TRP A 104 -6.54 -16.09 8.17
C TRP A 104 -5.75 -16.20 6.87
N SER A 105 -4.43 -16.36 6.96
CA SER A 105 -3.57 -16.49 5.79
C SER A 105 -3.46 -17.94 5.32
N THR A 106 -3.70 -18.20 4.04
CA THR A 106 -3.46 -19.52 3.44
C THR A 106 -1.98 -19.90 3.46
N TRP A 107 -1.05 -18.94 3.47
CA TRP A 107 0.40 -19.21 3.57
C TRP A 107 0.78 -19.86 4.90
N ALA A 108 0.12 -19.48 5.99
CA ALA A 108 0.39 -20.04 7.31
C ALA A 108 0.12 -21.56 7.34
N LYS A 109 -0.91 -22.02 6.63
CA LYS A 109 -1.35 -23.43 6.63
C LYS A 109 -0.85 -24.25 5.44
N PHE A 110 -0.95 -23.70 4.23
CA PHE A 110 -0.79 -24.47 2.99
C PHE A 110 0.42 -24.04 2.15
N LYS A 111 1.00 -22.86 2.41
CA LYS A 111 2.05 -22.25 1.58
C LYS A 111 1.56 -21.90 0.17
N MET A 112 1.79 -22.79 -0.79
CA MET A 112 1.49 -22.60 -2.22
C MET A 112 0.44 -23.61 -2.70
N PHE A 113 0.04 -23.50 -3.97
CA PHE A 113 -0.93 -24.41 -4.61
C PHE A 113 -2.25 -24.45 -3.86
N ILE A 114 -2.73 -23.26 -3.47
CA ILE A 114 -4.08 -23.10 -2.97
C ILE A 114 -5.03 -23.45 -4.10
N ASP A 115 -6.23 -23.91 -3.77
CA ASP A 115 -7.33 -24.08 -4.73
C ASP A 115 -8.64 -23.74 -4.01
N GLN A 116 -9.75 -23.76 -4.74
CA GLN A 116 -11.05 -23.49 -4.16
C GLN A 116 -11.42 -24.47 -3.02
N ASN A 117 -11.07 -25.75 -3.13
CA ASN A 117 -11.39 -26.75 -2.12
C ASN A 117 -10.64 -26.50 -0.82
N LYS A 118 -9.32 -26.25 -0.88
CA LYS A 118 -8.50 -25.93 0.29
C LYS A 118 -8.98 -24.66 0.99
N THR A 119 -9.45 -23.68 0.22
CA THR A 119 -9.99 -22.42 0.77
C THR A 119 -11.30 -22.67 1.52
N ILE A 120 -12.22 -23.46 0.95
CA ILE A 120 -13.50 -23.82 1.59
C ILE A 120 -13.26 -24.69 2.82
N GLU A 121 -12.37 -25.68 2.75
CA GLU A 121 -11.97 -26.53 3.87
C GLU A 121 -11.43 -25.67 5.01
N PHE A 122 -10.56 -24.70 4.72
CA PHE A 122 -10.00 -23.81 5.73
C PHE A 122 -11.05 -22.94 6.40
N ALA A 123 -11.96 -22.33 5.61
CA ALA A 123 -13.08 -21.57 6.15
C ALA A 123 -13.98 -22.43 7.06
N THR A 124 -14.25 -23.67 6.64
CA THR A 124 -15.07 -24.64 7.39
C THR A 124 -14.40 -25.02 8.70
N GLU A 125 -13.10 -25.29 8.71
CA GLU A 125 -12.36 -25.58 9.92
C GLU A 125 -12.36 -24.40 10.90
N ILE A 126 -12.14 -23.18 10.42
CA ILE A 126 -12.18 -21.96 11.27
C ILE A 126 -13.53 -21.90 12.00
N ALA A 127 -14.62 -22.09 11.28
CA ALA A 127 -15.97 -22.10 11.85
C ALA A 127 -16.17 -23.25 12.84
N ASN A 128 -15.74 -24.47 12.50
CA ASN A 128 -15.88 -25.67 13.35
C ASN A 128 -15.09 -25.57 14.67
N HIS A 129 -13.99 -24.82 14.69
CA HIS A 129 -13.22 -24.55 15.91
C HIS A 129 -13.81 -23.41 16.76
N GLY A 130 -14.93 -22.82 16.34
CA GLY A 130 -15.60 -21.73 17.06
C GLY A 130 -14.88 -20.38 16.95
N PHE A 131 -13.99 -20.21 15.97
CA PHE A 131 -13.37 -18.93 15.70
C PHE A 131 -14.30 -18.01 14.90
N SER A 132 -14.14 -16.69 15.07
CA SER A 132 -14.92 -15.70 14.33
C SER A 132 -14.55 -15.73 12.84
N GLY A 133 -15.57 -15.80 11.98
CA GLY A 133 -15.41 -15.60 10.54
C GLY A 133 -15.05 -14.13 10.24
N SER A 134 -13.86 -13.93 9.67
CA SER A 134 -13.29 -12.64 9.28
C SER A 134 -12.79 -12.72 7.83
N GLN A 135 -11.64 -12.13 7.51
CA GLN A 135 -11.02 -12.21 6.19
C GLN A 135 -10.08 -13.42 6.07
N ILE A 136 -10.16 -14.10 4.92
CA ILE A 136 -9.18 -15.08 4.48
C ILE A 136 -8.33 -14.44 3.39
N GLU A 137 -7.02 -14.43 3.59
CA GLU A 137 -6.04 -13.96 2.62
C GLU A 137 -5.57 -15.15 1.77
N ILE A 138 -5.84 -15.08 0.47
CA ILE A 138 -5.31 -16.02 -0.52
C ILE A 138 -3.94 -15.50 -0.93
N ASP A 139 -2.92 -16.19 -0.46
CA ASP A 139 -1.52 -15.85 -0.68
C ASP A 139 -1.00 -16.40 -2.03
N ASP A 140 0.31 -16.58 -2.12
CA ASP A 140 1.09 -16.95 -3.30
C ASP A 140 0.49 -18.05 -4.20
N LYS A 141 0.77 -17.95 -5.50
CA LYS A 141 0.35 -18.88 -6.57
C LYS A 141 -1.17 -18.98 -6.78
N TYR A 142 -1.92 -17.92 -6.51
CA TYR A 142 -3.31 -17.81 -6.97
C TYR A 142 -3.43 -17.48 -8.47
N THR A 143 -2.34 -16.99 -9.10
CA THR A 143 -2.26 -16.71 -10.55
C THR A 143 -1.26 -17.61 -11.25
N THR A 144 -1.43 -17.80 -12.56
CA THR A 144 -0.43 -18.51 -13.40
C THR A 144 0.86 -17.70 -13.56
N THR A 145 0.74 -16.39 -13.73
CA THR A 145 1.87 -15.47 -13.92
C THR A 145 1.80 -14.35 -12.88
N TYR A 146 2.91 -14.07 -12.19
CA TYR A 146 2.92 -12.97 -11.22
C TYR A 146 2.63 -11.63 -11.90
N GLY A 147 1.67 -10.88 -11.33
CA GLY A 147 1.31 -9.55 -11.81
C GLY A 147 0.32 -9.52 -12.98
N ASP A 148 -0.19 -10.67 -13.45
CA ASP A 148 -1.28 -10.67 -14.44
C ASP A 148 -2.66 -10.37 -13.79
N PHE A 149 -2.78 -10.57 -12.48
CA PHE A 149 -4.01 -10.47 -11.69
C PHE A 149 -5.13 -11.41 -12.17
N ILE A 150 -4.77 -12.53 -12.80
CA ILE A 150 -5.70 -13.53 -13.34
C ILE A 150 -5.60 -14.80 -12.50
N PHE A 151 -6.70 -15.20 -11.88
CA PHE A 151 -6.75 -16.48 -11.15
C PHE A 151 -6.37 -17.64 -12.06
N ASP A 152 -5.54 -18.54 -11.54
CA ASP A 152 -5.17 -19.76 -12.24
C ASP A 152 -6.44 -20.58 -12.54
N PRO A 153 -6.70 -20.98 -13.81
CA PRO A 153 -7.85 -21.81 -14.15
C PRO A 153 -7.94 -23.12 -13.34
N GLU A 154 -6.80 -23.66 -12.88
CA GLU A 154 -6.75 -24.84 -12.02
C GLU A 154 -7.26 -24.57 -10.60
N MET A 155 -7.34 -23.30 -10.16
CA MET A 155 -8.04 -22.90 -8.93
C MET A 155 -9.56 -23.14 -9.01
N GLY A 156 -10.09 -23.35 -10.23
CA GLY A 156 -11.49 -23.67 -10.51
C GLY A 156 -12.22 -22.57 -11.29
N PRO A 157 -13.24 -22.91 -12.10
CA PRO A 157 -13.98 -21.98 -12.97
C PRO A 157 -14.83 -20.94 -12.21
N HIS A 158 -14.83 -21.02 -10.87
CA HIS A 158 -15.52 -20.11 -9.97
C HIS A 158 -14.59 -19.42 -8.98
N ALA A 159 -13.29 -19.34 -9.29
CA ALA A 159 -12.36 -18.41 -8.65
C ALA A 159 -12.70 -16.94 -8.99
N ARG A 160 -13.96 -16.54 -8.82
CA ARG A 160 -14.29 -15.17 -8.44
C ARG A 160 -13.82 -15.09 -6.99
N GLY A 161 -12.63 -14.54 -6.75
CA GLY A 161 -12.06 -14.51 -5.40
C GLY A 161 -13.02 -13.88 -4.39
N VAL A 162 -13.79 -14.69 -3.66
CA VAL A 162 -14.69 -14.28 -2.55
C VAL A 162 -15.10 -15.53 -1.73
N GLY A 163 -15.22 -15.35 -0.41
CA GLY A 163 -16.22 -16.05 0.41
C GLY A 163 -16.24 -15.60 1.87
N TYR A 164 -17.21 -14.75 2.26
CA TYR A 164 -17.62 -14.65 3.68
C TYR A 164 -18.66 -15.73 3.98
N LEU A 165 -18.58 -16.31 5.19
CA LEU A 165 -19.69 -17.05 5.77
C LEU A 165 -20.78 -16.06 6.17
N ASN A 166 -21.95 -16.15 5.53
CA ASN A 166 -23.20 -15.41 5.76
C ASN A 166 -23.28 -13.97 5.16
N GLU A 167 -23.90 -13.91 3.98
CA GLU A 167 -24.77 -12.86 3.38
C GLU A 167 -24.37 -11.39 3.20
N GLU A 168 -23.17 -10.90 3.49
CA GLU A 168 -22.79 -9.53 3.03
C GLU A 168 -21.41 -9.49 2.36
N MET A 169 -21.41 -9.31 1.04
CA MET A 169 -20.22 -9.28 0.17
C MET A 169 -19.56 -7.90 0.20
N VAL A 170 -18.39 -7.79 0.84
CA VAL A 170 -17.49 -6.65 0.66
C VAL A 170 -16.14 -7.14 0.16
N PHE A 171 -15.84 -6.79 -1.09
CA PHE A 171 -14.57 -7.03 -1.76
C PHE A 171 -13.62 -5.87 -1.41
N LEU A 172 -12.42 -6.14 -0.88
CA LEU A 172 -11.36 -5.13 -0.91
C LEU A 172 -10.62 -5.23 -2.25
N ARG A 173 -11.05 -4.39 -3.18
CA ARG A 173 -10.28 -4.01 -4.36
C ARG A 173 -9.47 -2.80 -3.91
N ASN A 174 -8.21 -3.00 -3.57
CA ASN A 174 -7.20 -1.95 -3.44
C ASN A 174 -5.88 -2.69 -3.66
N ILE A 175 -5.31 -2.72 -4.86
CA ILE A 175 -4.57 -1.62 -5.49
C ILE A 175 -4.68 -1.78 -7.03
N MET A 176 -4.71 -0.65 -7.75
CA MET A 176 -4.91 -0.48 -9.21
C MET A 176 -6.36 -0.40 -9.69
N THR A 177 -7.02 0.68 -9.31
CA THR A 177 -7.69 1.53 -10.31
C THR A 177 -7.61 2.99 -9.85
N LEU A 178 -6.53 3.66 -10.26
CA LEU A 178 -6.52 5.04 -10.70
C LEU A 178 -6.04 5.01 -12.15
#